data_AF-A0A1E4M3B4-F1
#
_entry.id   AF-A0A1E4M3B4-F1
#
_cell.length_a   1.000
_cell.length_b   1.000
_cell.length_c   1.000
_cell.angle_alpha   90.00
_cell.angle_beta   90.00
_cell.angle_gamma   90.00
#
_symmetry.space_group_name_H-M   'P 1'
#
loop_
_entity.id
_entity.type
_entity.pdbx_description
1 polymer ?
#
loop_
_entity_poly.entity_id
_entity_poly.type
_entity_poly.pdbx_seq_one_letter_code
_entity_poly.pdbx_strand_id
1 'polypeptide(L)'
;MPDREEINASWRLILGELEGDLARLKSGEVLEHGGRIASADWSPPTIVGPLPDEYAHTVRELIEQQRIALEELEEARRRTGEHLAAVKAAEPARGHISAYLDVEG
;
A
#
# COMPACT_ATOMS: atom_id res chain seq x y z
N MET A 1 29.26 -11.97 -18.12
CA MET A 1 29.00 -10.62 -17.58
C MET A 1 27.94 -10.03 -18.49
N PRO A 2 26.75 -9.67 -17.98
CA PRO A 2 25.75 -8.98 -18.80
C PRO A 2 26.36 -7.71 -19.37
N ASP A 3 25.98 -7.36 -20.59
CA ASP A 3 26.49 -6.14 -21.20
C ASP A 3 25.84 -4.88 -20.56
N ARG A 4 26.39 -3.70 -20.85
CA ARG A 4 25.89 -2.45 -20.30
C ARG A 4 24.44 -2.16 -20.73
N GLU A 5 24.05 -2.61 -21.92
CA GLU A 5 22.72 -2.35 -22.48
C GLU A 5 21.66 -3.22 -21.79
N GLU A 6 21.96 -4.49 -21.53
CA GLU A 6 21.15 -5.41 -20.73
C GLU A 6 20.96 -4.90 -19.30
N ILE A 7 22.02 -4.38 -18.68
CA ILE A 7 21.95 -3.76 -17.34
C ILE A 7 21.04 -2.53 -17.38
N ASN A 8 21.20 -1.64 -18.37
CA ASN A 8 20.36 -0.45 -18.50
C ASN A 8 18.90 -0.79 -18.78
N ALA A 9 18.64 -1.75 -19.66
CA ALA A 9 17.29 -2.23 -19.97
C ALA A 9 16.62 -2.80 -18.72
N SER A 10 17.35 -3.58 -17.92
CA SER A 10 16.87 -4.13 -16.65
C SER A 10 16.51 -3.01 -15.67
N TRP A 11 17.41 -2.05 -15.43
CA TRP A 11 17.14 -0.91 -14.55
C TRP A 11 15.94 -0.09 -14.98
N ARG A 12 15.80 0.18 -16.28
CA ARG A 12 14.64 0.92 -16.81
C ARG A 12 13.32 0.18 -16.57
N LEU A 13 13.29 -1.14 -16.73
CA LEU A 13 12.09 -1.94 -16.44
C LEU A 13 11.71 -1.86 -14.96
N ILE A 14 12.70 -2.05 -14.09
CA ILE A 14 12.52 -2.02 -12.62
C ILE A 14 12.00 -0.65 -12.17
N LEU A 15 12.63 0.43 -12.63
CA LEU A 15 12.22 1.78 -12.26
C LEU A 15 10.84 2.11 -12.81
N GLY A 16 10.53 1.72 -14.04
CA GLY A 16 9.21 1.93 -14.63
C GLY A 16 8.09 1.19 -13.88
N GLU A 17 8.36 -0.03 -13.39
CA GLU A 17 7.40 -0.77 -12.55
C GLU A 17 7.15 -0.05 -11.21
N LEU A 18 8.22 0.35 -10.51
CA LEU A 18 8.12 1.03 -9.22
C LEU A 18 7.48 2.43 -9.34
N GLU A 19 7.78 3.16 -10.40
CA GLU A 19 7.13 4.44 -10.71
C GLU A 19 5.65 4.24 -11.01
N GLY A 20 5.30 3.20 -11.76
CA GLY A 20 3.92 2.81 -12.05
C GLY A 20 3.14 2.46 -10.78
N ASP A 21 3.74 1.70 -9.87
CA ASP A 21 3.12 1.35 -8.60
C ASP A 21 2.84 2.58 -7.73
N LEU A 22 3.80 3.52 -7.64
CA LEU A 22 3.59 4.80 -6.97
C LEU A 22 2.49 5.63 -7.64
N ALA A 23 2.44 5.66 -8.97
CA ALA A 23 1.40 6.39 -9.69
C ALA A 23 0.01 5.83 -9.37
N ARG A 24 -0.16 4.50 -9.37
CA ARG A 24 -1.43 3.86 -8.99
C ARG A 24 -1.80 4.15 -7.54
N LEU A 25 -0.82 4.15 -6.62
CA LEU A 25 -1.04 4.52 -5.23
C LEU A 25 -1.55 5.95 -5.11
N LYS A 26 -0.90 6.91 -5.77
CA LYS A 26 -1.28 8.33 -5.77
C LYS A 26 -2.64 8.58 -6.42
N SER A 27 -2.98 7.85 -7.48
CA SER A 27 -4.29 7.93 -8.14
C SER A 27 -5.42 7.25 -7.33
N GLY A 28 -5.09 6.49 -6.28
CA GLY A 28 -6.07 5.75 -5.49
C GLY A 28 -6.61 4.48 -6.16
N GLU A 29 -6.09 4.11 -7.34
CA GLU A 29 -6.51 2.93 -8.12
C GLU A 29 -6.21 1.61 -7.40
N VAL A 30 -5.29 1.63 -6.43
CA VAL A 30 -4.96 0.47 -5.57
C VAL A 30 -6.17 -0.03 -4.77
N LEU A 31 -7.22 0.79 -4.61
CA LEU A 31 -8.40 0.46 -3.81
C LEU A 31 -9.50 -0.30 -4.58
N GLU A 32 -9.34 -0.53 -5.89
CA GLU A 32 -10.33 -1.27 -6.69
C GLU A 32 -10.18 -2.79 -6.53
N HIS A 33 -10.61 -3.32 -5.38
CA HIS A 33 -11.25 -4.63 -5.15
C HIS A 33 -11.21 -4.95 -3.64
N GLY A 34 -12.25 -4.56 -2.91
CA GLY A 34 -12.47 -5.03 -1.53
C GLY A 34 -11.40 -4.62 -0.51
N GLY A 35 -10.67 -3.52 -0.75
CA GLY A 35 -9.71 -2.97 0.22
C GLY A 35 -8.46 -3.81 0.45
N ARG A 36 -8.19 -4.83 -0.37
CA ARG A 36 -6.87 -5.47 -0.40
C ARG A 36 -6.02 -4.69 -1.38
N ILE A 37 -4.99 -4.01 -0.86
CA ILE A 37 -3.80 -3.73 -1.66
C ILE A 37 -3.33 -5.11 -2.12
N ALA A 38 -3.58 -5.45 -3.39
CA ALA A 38 -2.84 -6.52 -4.00
C ALA A 38 -1.39 -6.06 -3.93
N SER A 39 -0.64 -6.60 -2.98
CA SER A 39 0.80 -6.70 -3.14
C SER A 39 0.96 -7.31 -4.52
N ALA A 40 1.26 -6.49 -5.53
CA ALA A 40 1.77 -7.02 -6.77
C ALA A 40 2.89 -7.99 -6.36
N ASP A 41 2.98 -9.14 -7.02
CA ASP A 41 4.01 -10.15 -6.77
C ASP A 41 5.39 -9.57 -7.16
N TRP A 42 5.83 -8.52 -6.47
CA TRP A 42 7.06 -7.82 -6.72
C TRP A 42 8.18 -8.77 -6.34
N SER A 43 8.79 -9.34 -7.36
CA SER A 43 9.97 -10.17 -7.22
C SER A 43 11.19 -9.28 -7.37
N PRO A 44 12.13 -9.30 -6.41
CA PRO A 44 13.39 -8.61 -6.57
C PRO A 44 14.06 -9.06 -7.88
N PRO A 45 14.41 -8.13 -8.79
CA PRO A 45 15.02 -8.46 -10.06
C PRO A 45 16.34 -9.21 -9.84
N THR A 46 16.54 -10.32 -10.54
CA THR A 46 17.71 -11.20 -10.36
C THR A 46 18.97 -10.67 -11.06
N ILE A 47 18.81 -9.80 -12.07
CA ILE A 47 19.90 -9.18 -12.83
C ILE A 47 19.93 -7.70 -12.48
N VAL A 48 20.75 -7.35 -11.50
CA VAL A 48 21.07 -5.95 -11.22
C VAL A 48 22.59 -5.84 -11.15
N GLY A 49 23.17 -5.37 -12.26
CA GLY A 49 24.49 -4.77 -12.24
C GLY A 49 24.48 -3.49 -11.38
N PRO A 50 25.63 -2.81 -11.23
CA PRO A 50 25.68 -1.54 -10.52
C PRO A 50 24.66 -0.56 -11.11
N LEU A 51 24.09 0.30 -10.25
CA LEU A 51 23.17 1.35 -10.67
C LEU A 51 23.86 2.29 -11.67
N PRO A 52 23.32 2.45 -12.89
CA PRO A 52 23.80 3.44 -13.84
C PRO A 52 23.67 4.87 -13.30
N ASP A 53 24.71 5.69 -13.46
CA ASP A 53 24.76 7.05 -12.91
C ASP A 53 23.59 7.92 -13.38
N GLU A 54 23.11 7.69 -14.60
CA GLU A 54 21.95 8.37 -15.20
C GLU A 54 20.65 8.19 -14.40
N TYR A 55 20.51 7.11 -13.64
CA TYR A 55 19.33 6.85 -12.80
C TYR A 55 19.50 7.26 -11.34
N ALA A 56 20.68 7.71 -10.93
CA ALA A 56 20.97 8.01 -9.52
C ALA A 56 20.06 9.11 -8.96
N HIS A 57 19.65 10.09 -9.76
CA HIS A 57 18.71 11.12 -9.33
C HIS A 57 17.30 10.54 -9.16
N THR A 58 16.77 9.91 -10.21
CA THR A 58 15.44 9.29 -10.23
C THR A 58 15.25 8.29 -9.09
N VAL A 59 16.25 7.44 -8.83
CA VAL A 59 16.20 6.47 -7.71
C VAL A 59 16.07 7.16 -6.36
N ARG A 60 16.79 8.27 -6.15
CA ARG A 60 16.69 9.03 -4.88
C ARG A 60 15.31 9.64 -4.72
N GLU A 61 14.75 10.23 -5.78
CA GLU A 61 13.40 10.77 -5.76
C GLU A 61 12.37 9.68 -5.50
N LEU A 62 12.51 8.53 -6.17
CA LEU A 62 11.62 7.38 -6.01
C LEU A 62 11.60 6.87 -4.56
N ILE A 63 12.77 6.70 -3.94
CA ILE A 63 12.90 6.29 -2.54
C ILE A 63 12.20 7.28 -1.61
N GLU A 64 12.36 8.58 -1.85
CA GLU A 64 11.73 9.60 -1.03
C GLU A 64 10.20 9.58 -1.17
N GLN A 65 9.69 9.44 -2.39
CA GLN A 65 8.26 9.32 -2.63
C GLN A 65 7.67 8.05 -1.99
N GLN A 66 8.41 6.93 -2.01
CA GLN A 66 8.01 5.70 -1.32
C GLN A 66 7.98 5.86 0.20
N ARG A 67 8.90 6.61 0.79
CA ARG A 67 8.89 6.90 2.23
C ARG A 67 7.68 7.71 2.65
N ILE A 68 7.40 8.80 1.92
CA ILE A 68 6.22 9.63 2.18
C ILE A 68 4.94 8.79 2.10
N ALA A 69 4.82 7.96 1.06
CA ALA A 69 3.70 7.04 0.91
C ALA A 69 3.57 6.04 2.07
N LEU A 70 4.68 5.51 2.59
CA LEU A 70 4.69 4.61 3.74
C LEU A 70 4.20 5.33 5.01
N GLU A 71 4.69 6.54 5.27
CA GLU A 71 4.27 7.36 6.42
C GLU A 71 2.76 7.65 6.38
N GLU A 72 2.24 8.02 5.20
CA GLU A 72 0.80 8.24 5.00
C GLU A 72 -0.03 6.97 5.26
N LEU A 73 0.46 5.81 4.80
CA LEU A 73 -0.19 4.53 5.02
C LEU A 73 -0.19 4.13 6.51
N GLU A 74 0.91 4.33 7.22
CA GLU A 74 1.02 4.06 8.66
C GLU A 74 0.06 4.94 9.46
N GLU A 75 -0.03 6.22 9.12
CA GLU A 75 -0.96 7.16 9.74
C GLU A 75 -2.42 6.80 9.46
N ALA A 76 -2.76 6.41 8.22
CA ALA A 76 -4.09 5.91 7.87
C ALA A 76 -4.45 4.62 8.63
N ARG A 77 -3.48 3.71 8.80
CA ARG A 77 -3.64 2.49 9.60
C ARG A 77 -3.90 2.83 11.08
N ARG A 78 -3.15 3.77 11.65
CA ARG A 78 -3.33 4.21 13.05
C ARG A 78 -4.73 4.77 13.28
N ARG A 79 -5.18 5.71 12.44
CA ARG A 79 -6.53 6.31 12.53
C ARG A 79 -7.64 5.27 12.41
N THR A 80 -7.49 4.34 11.46
CA THR A 80 -8.44 3.22 11.31
C THR A 80 -8.49 2.35 12.57
N GLY A 81 -7.35 2.08 13.19
CA GLY A 81 -7.27 1.36 14.46
C GLY A 81 -8.00 2.08 15.60
N GLU A 82 -7.83 3.39 15.72
CA GLU A 82 -8.52 4.24 16.70
C GLU A 82 -10.04 4.24 16.47
N HIS A 83 -10.49 4.38 15.23
CA HIS A 83 -11.90 4.29 14.88
C HIS A 83 -12.50 2.92 15.23
N LEU A 84 -11.80 1.83 14.91
CA LEU A 84 -12.26 0.48 15.26
C LEU A 84 -12.32 0.26 16.78
N ALA A 85 -11.37 0.81 17.54
CA ALA A 85 -11.40 0.77 18.99
C ALA A 85 -12.59 1.55 19.56
N ALA A 86 -12.87 2.74 19.02
CA ALA A 86 -14.01 3.55 19.40
C ALA A 86 -15.35 2.86 19.08
N VAL A 87 -15.48 2.24 17.90
CA VAL A 87 -16.67 1.45 17.51
C VAL A 87 -16.88 0.30 18.49
N LYS A 88 -15.83 -0.47 18.82
CA LYS A 88 -15.91 -1.56 19.80
C LYS A 88 -16.29 -1.09 21.20
N ALA A 89 -15.79 0.07 21.63
CA ALA A 89 -16.13 0.64 22.92
C ALA A 89 -17.56 1.19 22.97
N ALA A 90 -18.09 1.67 21.84
CA ALA A 90 -19.44 2.18 21.70
C ALA A 90 -20.49 1.09 21.47
N GLU A 91 -20.11 -0.15 21.14
CA GLU A 91 -21.03 -1.27 21.11
C GLU A 91 -21.61 -1.47 22.51
N PRO A 92 -22.92 -1.19 22.74
CA PRO A 92 -23.53 -1.47 24.02
C PRO A 92 -23.38 -2.97 24.27
N ALA A 93 -23.00 -3.35 25.50
CA ALA A 93 -22.98 -4.74 25.92
C ALA A 93 -24.36 -5.35 25.60
N ARG A 94 -24.48 -6.03 24.45
CA ARG A 94 -25.71 -6.69 24.04
C ARG A 94 -25.86 -7.91 24.94
N GLY A 95 -26.31 -7.66 26.17
CA GLY A 95 -27.06 -8.65 26.92
C GLY A 95 -28.29 -8.96 26.06
N HIS A 96 -28.34 -10.18 25.52
CA HIS A 96 -29.51 -10.73 24.87
C HIS A 96 -30.65 -10.77 25.89
N ILE A 97 -31.37 -9.67 26.08
CA ILE A 97 -32.65 -9.68 26.76
C ILE A 97 -33.68 -9.40 25.67
N SER A 98 -34.19 -10.48 25.09
CA SER A 98 -35.43 -10.46 24.31
C SER A 98 -36.55 -9.99 25.24
N ALA A 99 -36.89 -8.71 25.17
CA ALA A 99 -38.11 -8.21 25.77
C ALA A 99 -39.26 -8.58 24.84
N TYR A 100 -40.04 -9.61 25.19
CA TYR A 100 -41.36 -9.81 24.62
C TYR A 100 -42.24 -8.66 25.11
N LEU A 101 -42.57 -7.74 24.21
CA LEU A 101 -43.58 -6.72 24.46
C LEU A 101 -44.94 -7.41 24.33
N ASP A 102 -45.51 -7.82 25.46
CA ASP A 102 -46.87 -8.33 25.50
C ASP A 102 -47.82 -7.15 25.30
N VAL A 103 -48.45 -7.11 24.13
CA VAL A 103 -49.55 -6.20 23.81
C VAL A 103 -50.84 -6.98 24.03
N GLU A 104 -51.26 -7.07 25.29
CA GLU A 104 -52.66 -7.39 25.59
C GLU A 104 -53.48 -6.10 25.43
N GLY A 105 -54.52 -6.20 24.58
CA GLY A 105 -55.42 -5.12 24.19
C GLY A 105 -56.66 -4.96 25.04
#